data_AF-A0A9W7L6K9-F1
#
_entry.id   AF-A0A9W7L6K9-F1
#
_cell.length_a   1.000
_cell.length_b   1.000
_cell.length_c   1.000
_cell.angle_alpha   90.00
_cell.angle_beta   90.00
_cell.angle_gamma   90.00
#
_symmetry.space_group_name_H-M   'P 1'
#
loop_
_entity.id
_entity.type
_entity.pdbx_description
1 polymer ?
#
loop_
_entity_poly.entity_id
_entity_poly.type
_entity_poly.pdbx_seq_one_letter_code
_entity_poly.pdbx_strand_id
1 'polypeptide(L)'
;MSHRLVREITRRYGYGISEEVYTHISKYHFVDGHALNDLPRLASVVSSALVKAVDDGATYEVTHSWLKEYLEGDEGMREVERTYDMVCDMGINSIPNFVINGEHIIRGAAGEEEFEKVFDEIIKEGKEGEFVFKKSMGI
;
A
#
# COMPACT_ATOMS: atom_id res chain seq x y z
N MET A 1 -4.99 -7.64 7.14
CA MET A 1 -3.90 -8.60 6.84
C MET A 1 -3.13 -8.22 5.58
N SER A 2 -3.76 -8.13 4.40
CA SER A 2 -3.12 -7.66 3.16
C SER A 2 -2.51 -6.24 3.28
N HIS A 3 -3.20 -5.30 3.92
CA HIS A 3 -2.68 -3.94 4.14
C HIS A 3 -1.38 -3.91 4.97
N ARG A 4 -1.29 -4.73 6.02
CA ARG A 4 -0.05 -4.87 6.84
C ARG A 4 1.10 -5.38 5.99
N LEU A 5 0.83 -6.33 5.10
CA LEU A 5 1.84 -6.91 4.22
C LEU A 5 2.34 -5.91 3.19
N VAL A 6 1.44 -5.19 2.51
CA VAL A 6 1.81 -4.15 1.54
C VAL A 6 2.68 -3.09 2.20
N ARG A 7 2.27 -2.60 3.38
CA ARG A 7 3.06 -1.66 4.18
C ARG A 7 4.47 -2.18 4.50
N GLU A 8 4.59 -3.43 4.95
CA GLU A 8 5.88 -4.00 5.33
C GLU A 8 6.83 -4.17 4.13
N ILE A 9 6.27 -4.54 2.97
CA ILE A 9 7.03 -4.58 1.72
C ILE A 9 7.50 -3.17 1.34
N THR A 10 6.63 -2.15 1.44
CA THR A 10 7.03 -0.76 1.21
C THR A 10 8.17 -0.34 2.15
N ARG A 11 8.09 -0.70 3.44
CA ARG A 11 9.11 -0.36 4.44
C ARG A 11 10.47 -1.02 4.15
N ARG A 12 10.47 -2.28 3.68
CA ARG A 12 11.71 -3.05 3.42
C ARG A 12 12.34 -2.77 2.06
N TYR A 13 11.50 -2.64 1.04
CA TYR A 13 11.93 -2.67 -0.37
C TYR A 13 11.53 -1.42 -1.16
N GLY A 14 10.80 -0.48 -0.54
CA GLY A 14 10.36 0.76 -1.16
C GLY A 14 9.05 0.65 -1.96
N TYR A 15 8.57 1.81 -2.43
CA TYR A 15 7.27 1.93 -3.10
C TYR A 15 7.19 1.15 -4.41
N GLY A 16 8.20 1.20 -5.27
CA GLY A 16 8.18 0.53 -6.57
C GLY A 16 8.00 -0.99 -6.46
N ILE A 17 8.77 -1.64 -5.57
CA ILE A 17 8.62 -3.08 -5.30
C ILE A 17 7.26 -3.38 -4.68
N SER A 18 6.79 -2.52 -3.78
CA SER A 18 5.48 -2.66 -3.17
C SER A 18 4.33 -2.59 -4.20
N GLU A 19 4.41 -1.70 -5.20
CA GLU A 19 3.40 -1.58 -6.26
C GLU A 19 3.41 -2.80 -7.19
N GLU A 20 4.58 -3.30 -7.55
CA GLU A 20 4.72 -4.52 -8.35
C GLU A 20 4.08 -5.71 -7.62
N VAL A 21 4.42 -5.91 -6.34
CA VAL A 21 3.82 -6.99 -5.52
C VAL A 21 2.32 -6.77 -5.32
N TYR A 22 1.87 -5.54 -5.10
CA TYR A 22 0.45 -5.23 -4.96
C TYR A 22 -0.35 -5.57 -6.23
N THR A 23 0.25 -5.43 -7.41
CA THR A 23 -0.36 -5.87 -8.67
C THR A 23 -0.64 -7.37 -8.67
N HIS A 24 0.30 -8.19 -8.17
CA HIS A 24 0.12 -9.63 -8.02
C HIS A 24 -0.94 -9.99 -6.98
N ILE A 25 -0.97 -9.30 -5.82
CA ILE A 25 -2.00 -9.49 -4.79
C ILE A 25 -3.38 -9.11 -5.34
N SER A 26 -3.46 -8.01 -6.08
CA SER A 26 -4.71 -7.52 -6.68
C SER A 26 -5.25 -8.49 -7.72
N LYS A 27 -4.39 -9.00 -8.61
CA LYS A 27 -4.78 -10.04 -9.56
C LYS A 27 -5.28 -11.30 -8.84
N TYR A 28 -4.52 -11.77 -7.85
CA TYR A 28 -4.86 -12.93 -7.03
C TYR A 28 -6.27 -12.81 -6.42
N HIS A 29 -6.64 -11.62 -5.94
CA HIS A 29 -7.95 -11.41 -5.32
C HIS A 29 -9.07 -11.13 -6.33
N PHE A 30 -8.88 -10.13 -7.20
CA PHE A 30 -9.96 -9.61 -8.05
C PHE A 30 -10.14 -10.37 -9.37
N VAL A 31 -9.08 -11.00 -9.89
CA VAL A 31 -9.13 -11.74 -11.16
C VAL A 31 -9.29 -13.23 -10.90
N ASP A 32 -8.44 -13.78 -10.02
CA ASP A 32 -8.42 -15.22 -9.74
C ASP A 32 -9.45 -15.62 -8.67
N GLY A 33 -10.10 -14.65 -8.02
CA GLY A 33 -11.20 -14.86 -7.07
C GLY A 33 -10.78 -15.50 -5.75
N HIS A 34 -9.49 -15.44 -5.41
CA HIS A 34 -8.98 -16.04 -4.18
C HIS A 34 -9.15 -15.12 -2.97
N ALA A 35 -9.30 -15.73 -1.80
CA ALA A 35 -9.46 -15.00 -0.56
C ALA A 35 -8.08 -14.52 -0.04
N LEU A 36 -8.02 -13.26 0.38
CA LEU A 36 -6.82 -12.67 0.99
C LEU A 36 -6.53 -13.19 2.41
N ASN A 37 -7.41 -14.06 2.95
CA ASN A 37 -7.21 -14.75 4.22
C ASN A 37 -6.70 -16.19 4.09
N ASP A 38 -6.46 -16.69 2.87
CA ASP A 38 -5.71 -17.91 2.63
C ASP A 38 -4.20 -17.61 2.79
N LEU A 39 -3.71 -17.70 4.03
CA LEU A 39 -2.33 -17.33 4.37
C LEU A 39 -1.27 -18.11 3.60
N PRO A 40 -1.34 -19.46 3.52
CA PRO A 40 -0.32 -20.21 2.79
C PRO A 40 -0.24 -19.79 1.32
N ARG A 41 -1.38 -19.60 0.66
CA ARG A 41 -1.42 -19.23 -0.75
C ARG A 41 -1.00 -17.77 -0.98
N LEU A 42 -1.42 -16.85 -0.12
CA LEU A 42 -1.00 -15.46 -0.16
C LEU A 42 0.54 -15.35 -0.01
N ALA A 43 1.12 -16.08 0.95
CA ALA A 43 2.58 -16.14 1.11
C ALA A 43 3.26 -16.65 -0.17
N SER A 44 2.76 -17.72 -0.80
CA SER A 44 3.33 -18.25 -2.06
C SER A 44 3.30 -17.26 -3.22
N VAL A 45 2.19 -16.55 -3.41
CA VAL A 45 2.05 -15.53 -4.46
C VAL A 45 3.06 -14.40 -4.24
N VAL A 46 3.16 -13.94 -2.99
CA VAL A 46 4.00 -12.78 -2.62
C VAL A 46 5.47 -13.14 -2.65
N SER A 47 5.87 -14.33 -2.18
CA SER A 47 7.24 -14.84 -2.33
C SER A 47 7.68 -14.90 -3.78
N SER A 48 6.80 -15.41 -4.65
CA SER A 48 7.09 -15.55 -6.08
C SER A 48 7.26 -14.20 -6.77
N ALA A 49 6.51 -13.19 -6.35
CA ALA A 49 6.63 -11.82 -6.85
C ALA A 49 7.91 -11.15 -6.31
N LEU A 50 8.16 -11.24 -5.01
CA LEU A 50 9.31 -10.59 -4.37
C LEU A 50 10.66 -11.11 -4.89
N VAL A 51 10.84 -12.43 -5.02
CA VAL A 51 12.10 -13.01 -5.52
C VAL A 51 12.39 -12.62 -6.98
N LYS A 52 11.37 -12.23 -7.75
CA LYS A 52 11.56 -11.72 -9.12
C LYS A 52 11.85 -10.22 -9.13
N ALA A 53 11.22 -9.48 -8.23
CA ALA A 53 11.31 -8.03 -8.16
C ALA A 53 12.59 -7.55 -7.44
N VAL A 54 13.14 -8.37 -6.53
CA VAL A 54 14.26 -8.02 -5.67
C VAL A 54 15.45 -8.94 -5.96
N ASP A 55 16.59 -8.33 -6.31
CA ASP A 55 17.88 -9.02 -6.45
C ASP A 55 18.73 -8.81 -5.19
N ASP A 56 18.29 -9.39 -4.07
CA ASP A 56 19.00 -9.34 -2.76
C ASP A 56 19.63 -10.68 -2.38
N GLY A 57 19.56 -11.68 -3.26
CA GLY A 57 20.04 -13.03 -3.02
C GLY A 57 19.12 -13.89 -2.16
N ALA A 58 17.94 -13.42 -1.74
CA ALA A 58 16.97 -14.22 -1.03
C ALA A 58 16.32 -15.27 -1.94
N THR A 59 16.14 -16.49 -1.42
CA THR A 59 15.43 -17.55 -2.15
C THR A 59 13.92 -17.47 -1.88
N TYR A 60 13.15 -18.21 -2.69
CA TYR A 60 11.73 -18.40 -2.46
C TYR A 60 11.45 -18.94 -1.06
N GLU A 61 12.21 -19.95 -0.62
CA GLU A 61 12.02 -20.60 0.68
C GLU A 61 12.26 -19.63 1.85
N VAL A 62 13.33 -18.83 1.77
CA VAL A 62 13.64 -17.80 2.78
C VAL A 62 12.52 -16.77 2.85
N THR A 63 12.11 -16.27 1.68
CA THR A 63 11.04 -15.27 1.59
C THR A 63 9.71 -15.82 2.07
N HIS A 64 9.37 -17.05 1.69
CA HIS A 64 8.12 -17.72 2.07
C HIS A 64 8.04 -17.99 3.57
N SER A 65 9.12 -18.47 4.17
CA SER A 65 9.18 -18.70 5.62
C SER A 65 8.95 -17.41 6.39
N TRP A 66 9.64 -16.33 6.01
CA TRP A 66 9.46 -15.02 6.63
C TRP A 66 8.02 -14.49 6.46
N LEU A 67 7.46 -14.57 5.24
CA LEU A 67 6.10 -14.09 4.99
C LEU A 67 5.06 -14.83 5.81
N LYS A 68 5.22 -16.16 5.97
CA LYS A 68 4.32 -16.96 6.78
C LYS A 68 4.34 -16.48 8.24
N GLU A 69 5.54 -16.32 8.82
CA GLU A 69 5.69 -15.81 10.18
C GLU A 69 5.08 -14.42 10.35
N TYR A 70 5.34 -13.51 9.41
CA TYR A 70 4.79 -12.15 9.44
C TYR A 70 3.26 -12.12 9.34
N LEU A 71 2.69 -12.96 8.47
CA LEU A 71 1.24 -13.06 8.26
C LEU A 71 0.49 -13.69 9.45
N GLU A 72 1.16 -14.56 10.21
CA GLU A 72 0.62 -15.16 11.44
C GLU A 72 0.73 -14.21 12.65
N GLY A 73 1.61 -13.21 12.60
CA GLY A 73 1.81 -12.24 13.67
C GLY A 73 0.96 -10.96 13.56
N ASP A 74 1.14 -10.09 14.56
CA ASP A 74 0.45 -8.79 14.69
C ASP A 74 1.36 -7.57 14.43
N GLU A 75 2.57 -7.77 13.92
CA GLU A 75 3.50 -6.68 13.55
C GLU A 75 2.92 -5.74 12.48
N GLY A 76 2.86 -4.43 12.72
CA GLY A 76 2.31 -3.47 11.75
C GLY A 76 0.79 -3.22 11.88
N MET A 77 0.10 -3.84 12.85
CA MET A 77 -1.34 -3.64 13.03
C MET A 77 -1.64 -2.20 13.47
N ARG A 78 -0.91 -1.72 14.47
CA ARG A 78 -1.12 -0.39 15.05
C ARG A 78 -0.85 0.73 14.06
N GLU A 79 0.07 0.54 13.12
CA GLU A 79 0.34 1.48 12.04
C GLU A 79 -0.85 1.55 11.08
N VAL A 80 -1.37 0.39 10.65
CA VAL A 80 -2.55 0.35 9.78
C VAL A 80 -3.78 0.94 10.48
N GLU A 81 -4.01 0.64 11.75
CA GLU A 81 -5.10 1.22 12.55
C GLU A 81 -4.96 2.73 12.68
N ARG A 82 -3.77 3.24 13.02
CA ARG A 82 -3.52 4.69 13.09
C ARG A 82 -3.76 5.39 11.76
N THR A 83 -3.29 4.80 10.65
CA THR A 83 -3.54 5.37 9.32
C THR A 83 -5.02 5.32 8.98
N TYR A 84 -5.73 4.26 9.37
CA TYR A 84 -7.18 4.16 9.20
C TYR A 84 -7.92 5.27 9.97
N ASP A 85 -7.60 5.47 11.24
CA ASP A 85 -8.19 6.53 12.06
C ASP A 85 -7.94 7.91 11.45
N MET A 86 -6.71 8.17 10.99
CA MET A 86 -6.36 9.43 10.33
C MET A 86 -7.17 9.67 9.05
N VAL A 87 -7.36 8.66 8.19
CA VAL A 87 -8.18 8.86 6.98
C VAL A 87 -9.65 9.06 7.31
N CYS A 88 -10.16 8.40 8.36
CA CYS A 88 -11.52 8.65 8.86
C CYS A 88 -11.69 10.07 9.40
N ASP A 89 -10.71 10.60 10.14
CA ASP A 89 -10.70 11.97 10.63
C ASP A 89 -10.66 13.00 9.49
N MET A 90 -10.07 12.64 8.35
CA MET A 90 -10.10 13.44 7.11
C MET A 90 -11.44 13.33 6.36
N GLY A 91 -12.42 12.59 6.89
CA GLY A 91 -13.72 12.36 6.26
C GLY A 91 -13.69 11.39 5.08
N ILE A 92 -12.63 10.60 4.93
CA ILE A 92 -12.49 9.59 3.88
C ILE A 92 -13.16 8.30 4.36
N ASN A 93 -14.30 7.97 3.74
CA ASN A 93 -15.14 6.82 4.11
C ASN A 93 -15.29 5.81 2.96
N SER A 94 -14.52 5.97 1.89
CA SER A 94 -14.55 5.11 0.70
C SER A 94 -13.17 5.03 0.05
N ILE A 95 -13.05 4.20 -1.00
CA ILE A 95 -11.85 4.10 -1.84
C ILE A 95 -12.25 4.07 -3.33
N PRO A 96 -11.37 4.49 -4.26
CA PRO A 96 -10.09 5.15 -4.01
C PRO A 96 -10.27 6.63 -3.62
N ASN A 97 -9.29 7.19 -2.92
CA ASN A 97 -9.17 8.61 -2.62
C ASN A 97 -7.69 8.99 -2.74
N PHE A 98 -7.41 10.21 -3.18
CA PHE A 98 -6.05 10.73 -3.31
C PHE A 98 -5.89 11.96 -2.43
N VAL A 99 -4.88 11.94 -1.57
CA VAL A 99 -4.49 13.08 -0.75
C VAL A 99 -3.24 13.69 -1.37
N ILE A 100 -3.34 14.93 -1.85
CA ILE A 100 -2.27 15.65 -2.52
C ILE A 100 -1.84 16.82 -1.64
N ASN A 101 -0.52 16.93 -1.40
CA ASN A 101 0.09 17.90 -0.50
C ASN A 101 -0.45 17.90 0.95
N GLY A 102 -1.17 16.86 1.37
CA GLY A 102 -1.75 16.76 2.71
C GLY A 102 -3.07 17.49 2.91
N GLU A 103 -3.49 18.32 1.95
CA GLU A 103 -4.64 19.22 2.08
C GLU A 103 -5.73 18.96 1.03
N HIS A 104 -5.36 18.64 -0.20
CA HIS A 104 -6.32 18.41 -1.29
C HIS A 104 -6.74 16.95 -1.31
N ILE A 105 -8.05 16.69 -1.31
CA ILE A 105 -8.62 15.34 -1.37
C ILE A 105 -9.43 15.19 -2.65
N ILE A 106 -8.94 14.36 -3.58
CA ILE A 106 -9.69 13.92 -4.77
C ILE A 106 -10.41 12.62 -4.42
N ARG A 107 -11.73 12.59 -4.63
CA ARG A 107 -12.58 11.50 -4.15
C ARG A 107 -13.02 10.56 -5.25
N GLY A 108 -12.94 9.26 -4.99
CA GLY A 108 -13.35 8.22 -5.93
C GLY A 108 -12.38 8.04 -7.09
N ALA A 109 -12.82 7.27 -8.09
CA ALA A 109 -12.10 7.10 -9.36
C ALA A 109 -12.32 8.33 -10.24
N ALA A 110 -11.78 9.47 -9.80
CA ALA A 110 -11.86 10.74 -10.50
C ALA A 110 -11.21 10.67 -11.89
N GLY A 111 -11.77 11.45 -12.82
CA GLY A 111 -11.20 11.62 -14.16
C GLY A 111 -10.00 12.58 -14.15
N GLU A 112 -9.23 12.56 -15.23
CA GLU A 112 -8.01 13.37 -15.39
C GLU A 112 -8.24 14.88 -15.14
N GLU A 113 -9.38 15.42 -15.58
CA GLU A 113 -9.72 16.85 -15.42
C GLU A 113 -9.77 17.30 -13.95
N GLU A 114 -10.10 16.41 -13.01
CA GLU A 114 -10.15 16.74 -11.58
C GLU A 114 -8.74 16.86 -11.01
N PHE A 115 -7.82 16.00 -11.46
CA PHE A 115 -6.41 16.09 -11.09
C PHE A 115 -5.76 17.35 -11.66
N GLU A 116 -6.01 17.67 -12.94
CA GLU A 116 -5.48 18.88 -13.58
C GLU A 116 -5.85 20.15 -12.80
N LYS A 117 -7.12 20.29 -12.41
CA LYS A 117 -7.59 21.43 -11.61
C LYS A 117 -6.85 21.55 -10.29
N VAL A 118 -6.70 20.45 -9.56
CA VAL A 118 -5.99 20.45 -8.27
C VAL A 118 -4.51 20.77 -8.44
N PHE A 119 -3.85 20.23 -9.48
CA PHE A 119 -2.45 20.54 -9.74
C PHE A 119 -2.24 22.00 -10.16
N ASP A 120 -3.12 22.56 -10.98
CA ASP A 120 -3.08 23.98 -11.35
C ASP A 120 -3.25 24.90 -10.12
N GLU A 121 -4.14 24.54 -9.19
CA GLU A 121 -4.30 25.24 -7.91
C GLU A 121 -3.02 25.20 -7.08
N ILE A 122 -2.41 24.02 -6.93
CA ILE A 122 -1.15 23.84 -6.18
C ILE A 122 -0.02 24.67 -6.79
N ILE A 123 0.13 24.63 -8.12
CA ILE A 123 1.17 25.39 -8.83
C ILE A 123 0.97 26.89 -8.62
N LYS A 124 -0.29 27.36 -8.65
CA LYS A 124 -0.62 28.77 -8.43
C LYS A 124 -0.35 29.22 -6.99
N GLU A 125 -0.61 28.35 -6.02
CA GLU A 125 -0.33 28.63 -4.60
C GLU A 125 1.16 28.62 -4.26
N GLY A 126 1.96 27.81 -4.97
CA GLY A 126 3.42 27.74 -4.81
C GLY A 126 3.86 27.20 -3.45
N LYS A 127 2.99 26.48 -2.74
CA LYS A 127 3.29 25.86 -1.44
C LYS A 127 3.82 24.45 -1.63
N GLU A 128 4.82 24.11 -0.84
CA GLU A 128 5.25 22.72 -0.68
C GLU A 128 4.27 21.97 0.21
N GLY A 129 3.93 20.74 -0.17
CA GLY A 129 3.05 19.87 0.61
C GLY A 129 3.77 19.08 1.69
N GLU A 130 3.00 18.49 2.59
CA GLU A 130 3.51 17.61 3.65
C GLU A 130 3.16 16.13 3.40
N PHE A 131 4.07 15.24 3.80
CA PHE A 131 3.83 13.79 3.77
C PHE A 131 3.06 13.33 5.02
N VAL A 132 1.76 13.62 5.06
CA VAL A 132 0.90 13.42 6.24
C VAL A 132 0.85 11.97 6.74
N PHE A 133 1.01 10.97 5.86
CA PHE A 133 0.92 9.56 6.27
C PHE A 133 2.26 8.93 6.67
N LYS A 134 3.39 9.56 6.36
CA LYS A 134 4.73 8.95 6.52
C LYS A 134 4.96 8.44 7.94
N LYS A 135 4.70 9.28 8.94
CA LYS A 135 4.85 8.94 10.36
C LYS A 135 3.88 7.85 10.82
N SER A 136 2.64 7.87 10.35
CA SER A 136 1.62 6.87 10.73
C SER A 136 1.95 5.48 10.16
N MET A 137 2.49 5.46 8.95
CA MET A 137 2.89 4.25 8.24
C MET A 137 4.25 3.73 8.70
N GLY A 138 5.07 4.53 9.37
CA GLY A 138 6.40 4.12 9.83
C GLY A 138 7.32 3.74 8.67
N ILE A 139 7.27 4.52 7.59
CA ILE A 139 8.07 4.41 6.35
C ILE A 139 8.90 5.69 6.19
#